data_AF-A0A1I3PJ58-F1
#
_entry.id   AF-A0A1I3PJ58-F1
#
_cell.length_a   1.000
_cell.length_b   1.000
_cell.length_c   1.000
_cell.angle_alpha   90.00
_cell.angle_beta   90.00
_cell.angle_gamma   90.00
#
_symmetry.space_group_name_H-M   'P 1'
#
loop_
_entity.id
_entity.type
_entity.pdbx_description
1 polymer ?
#
loop_
_entity_poly.entity_id
_entity_poly.type
_entity_poly.pdbx_seq_one_letter_code
_entity_poly.pdbx_strand_id
1 'polypeptide(L)'
;MKKIAYLLCSILISSFALAQDHKSHEQIKSLKIAHLASELDLTTQEADKFWPVYTTYDNKMYDLRHNDEARFIHKTDIEDIKKMSEEDAKKALANIKKYEEEYFSIRKKFNEDAQKILSNKKIILLKKAEDDFNRKLLKQYKKKK
;
A
#
# COMPACT_ATOMS: atom_id res chain seq x y z
N MET A 1 6.02 -45.29 3.25
CA MET A 1 5.28 -44.46 4.23
C MET A 1 6.11 -43.32 4.80
N LYS A 2 7.31 -43.55 5.38
CA LYS A 2 8.16 -42.47 5.94
C LYS A 2 8.54 -41.38 4.91
N LYS A 3 8.91 -41.78 3.67
CA LYS A 3 9.24 -40.83 2.58
C LYS A 3 8.06 -39.95 2.15
N ILE A 4 6.83 -40.49 2.18
CA ILE A 4 5.60 -39.74 1.88
C ILE A 4 5.30 -38.76 3.01
N ALA A 5 5.53 -39.15 4.27
CA ALA A 5 5.40 -38.26 5.43
C ALA A 5 6.40 -37.10 5.39
N TYR A 6 7.66 -37.33 4.99
CA TYR A 6 8.64 -36.24 4.82
C TYR A 6 8.24 -35.26 3.70
N LEU A 7 7.71 -35.76 2.58
CA LEU A 7 7.19 -34.94 1.48
C LEU A 7 5.98 -34.10 1.89
N LEU A 8 5.01 -34.69 2.61
CA LEU A 8 3.87 -33.97 3.18
C LEU A 8 4.28 -32.91 4.20
N CYS A 9 5.29 -33.20 5.04
CA CYS A 9 5.80 -32.27 6.03
C CYS A 9 6.52 -31.08 5.36
N SER A 10 7.29 -31.32 4.29
CA SER A 10 7.94 -30.24 3.51
C SER A 10 6.93 -29.32 2.80
N ILE A 11 5.82 -29.87 2.32
CA ILE A 11 4.76 -29.08 1.67
C ILE A 11 4.06 -28.18 2.71
N LEU A 12 3.73 -28.73 3.88
CA LEU A 12 3.12 -27.95 4.98
C LEU A 12 4.01 -26.79 5.45
N ILE A 13 5.32 -27.00 5.59
CA ILE A 13 6.26 -25.94 6.02
C ILE A 13 6.34 -24.80 4.98
N SER A 14 6.29 -25.13 3.68
CA SER A 14 6.31 -24.11 2.62
C SER A 14 5.06 -23.24 2.58
N SER A 15 3.88 -23.78 2.94
CA SER A 15 2.63 -23.02 3.06
C SER A 15 2.64 -22.03 4.22
N PHE A 16 3.31 -22.35 5.34
CA PHE A 16 3.44 -21.43 6.46
C PHE A 16 4.33 -20.22 6.15
N ALA A 17 5.35 -20.37 5.30
CA ALA A 17 6.22 -19.26 4.90
C ALA A 17 5.47 -18.22 4.03
N LEU A 18 4.63 -18.66 3.10
CA LEU A 18 3.82 -17.77 2.25
C LEU A 18 2.71 -17.03 3.04
N ALA A 19 2.23 -17.61 4.14
CA ALA A 19 1.19 -17.00 4.98
C ALA A 19 1.71 -15.87 5.89
N GLN A 20 3.01 -15.76 6.15
CA GLN A 20 3.56 -14.75 7.06
C GLN A 20 3.47 -13.33 6.50
N ASP A 21 3.75 -13.14 5.21
CA ASP A 21 3.77 -11.80 4.59
C ASP A 21 2.35 -11.22 4.47
N HIS A 22 1.41 -12.02 3.96
CA HIS A 22 0.00 -11.63 3.81
C HIS A 22 -0.68 -11.33 5.15
N LYS A 23 -0.34 -12.06 6.21
CA LYS A 23 -0.91 -11.82 7.55
C LYS A 23 -0.47 -10.48 8.13
N SER A 24 0.75 -10.04 7.82
CA SER A 24 1.27 -8.76 8.30
C SER A 24 0.59 -7.56 7.63
N HIS A 25 0.30 -7.65 6.33
CA HIS A 25 -0.39 -6.59 5.59
C HIS A 25 -1.82 -6.37 6.10
N GLU A 26 -2.61 -7.43 6.24
CA GLU A 26 -3.98 -7.34 6.74
C GLU A 26 -4.05 -6.81 8.17
N GLN A 27 -3.08 -7.17 9.02
CA GLN A 27 -2.95 -6.59 10.36
C GLN A 27 -2.70 -5.09 10.32
N ILE A 28 -1.79 -4.62 9.46
CA ILE A 28 -1.52 -3.18 9.29
C ILE A 28 -2.76 -2.46 8.77
N LYS A 29 -3.46 -3.05 7.80
CA LYS A 29 -4.69 -2.48 7.24
C LYS A 29 -5.79 -2.34 8.28
N SER A 30 -6.00 -3.36 9.12
CA SER A 30 -6.95 -3.31 10.23
C SER A 30 -6.59 -2.20 11.23
N LEU A 31 -5.31 -2.10 11.63
CA LEU A 31 -4.82 -1.04 12.51
C LEU A 31 -5.00 0.35 11.89
N LYS A 32 -4.78 0.49 10.59
CA LYS A 32 -4.98 1.73 9.85
C LYS A 32 -6.45 2.14 9.88
N ILE A 33 -7.36 1.23 9.55
CA ILE A 33 -8.81 1.48 9.56
C ILE A 33 -9.25 1.90 10.97
N ALA A 34 -8.85 1.17 12.01
CA ALA A 34 -9.18 1.51 13.39
C ALA A 34 -8.67 2.90 13.79
N HIS A 35 -7.43 3.24 13.42
CA HIS A 35 -6.87 4.57 13.68
C HIS A 35 -7.68 5.66 12.95
N LEU A 36 -7.94 5.51 11.65
CA LEU A 36 -8.68 6.50 10.88
C LEU A 36 -10.12 6.66 11.39
N ALA A 37 -10.78 5.56 11.77
CA ALA A 37 -12.11 5.59 12.36
C ALA A 37 -12.13 6.41 13.66
N SER A 38 -11.09 6.27 14.49
CA SER A 38 -10.98 7.02 15.76
C SER A 38 -10.72 8.53 15.57
N GLU A 39 -10.13 8.93 14.44
CA GLU A 39 -9.76 10.33 14.18
C GLU A 39 -10.84 11.10 13.42
N LEU A 40 -11.64 10.43 12.57
CA LEU A 40 -12.51 11.11 11.60
C LEU A 40 -13.88 11.53 12.10
N ASP A 41 -14.32 11.01 13.26
CA ASP A 41 -15.63 11.28 13.86
C ASP A 41 -16.76 11.22 12.82
N LEU A 42 -16.85 10.06 12.16
CA LEU A 42 -17.85 9.81 11.12
C LEU A 42 -19.19 9.44 11.76
N THR A 43 -20.27 10.05 11.28
CA THR A 43 -21.61 9.54 11.55
C THR A 43 -21.78 8.16 10.90
N THR A 44 -22.72 7.35 11.38
CA THR A 44 -23.00 6.03 10.79
C THR A 44 -23.27 6.12 9.28
N GLN A 45 -24.05 7.12 8.86
CA GLN A 45 -24.38 7.32 7.44
C GLN A 45 -23.16 7.73 6.58
N GLU A 46 -22.25 8.53 7.12
CA GLU A 46 -20.99 8.86 6.45
C GLU A 46 -20.10 7.63 6.37
N ALA A 47 -19.95 6.87 7.46
CA ALA A 47 -19.11 5.69 7.53
C ALA A 47 -19.53 4.61 6.52
N ASP A 48 -20.83 4.31 6.46
CA ASP A 48 -21.40 3.30 5.54
C ASP A 48 -21.06 3.60 4.07
N LYS A 49 -21.02 4.89 3.70
CA LYS A 49 -20.68 5.33 2.34
C LYS A 49 -19.17 5.50 2.13
N PHE A 50 -18.44 5.94 3.16
CA PHE A 50 -17.03 6.29 3.06
C PHE A 50 -16.12 5.07 2.99
N TRP A 51 -16.33 4.06 3.84
CA TRP A 51 -15.41 2.92 3.93
C TRP A 51 -15.26 2.11 2.64
N PRO A 52 -16.32 1.86 1.84
CA PRO A 52 -16.17 1.22 0.53
C PRO A 52 -15.30 2.02 -0.44
N VAL A 53 -15.46 3.35 -0.47
CA VAL A 53 -14.65 4.27 -1.30
C VAL A 53 -13.20 4.25 -0.84
N TYR A 54 -12.98 4.36 0.47
CA TYR A 54 -11.65 4.35 1.06
C TYR A 54 -10.92 3.02 0.81
N THR A 55 -11.58 1.89 1.03
CA THR A 55 -11.00 0.55 0.83
C THR A 55 -10.59 0.34 -0.62
N THR A 56 -11.40 0.80 -1.57
CA THR A 56 -11.08 0.73 -3.01
C THR A 56 -9.85 1.58 -3.34
N TYR A 57 -9.77 2.79 -2.80
CA TYR A 57 -8.61 3.67 -2.95
C TYR A 57 -7.35 3.04 -2.33
N ASP A 58 -7.44 2.54 -1.11
CA ASP A 58 -6.32 1.96 -0.37
C ASP A 58 -5.76 0.73 -1.07
N ASN A 59 -6.63 -0.16 -1.57
CA ASN A 59 -6.22 -1.33 -2.36
C ASN A 59 -5.51 -0.90 -3.67
N LYS A 60 -6.08 0.02 -4.43
CA LYS A 60 -5.44 0.51 -5.67
C LYS A 60 -4.09 1.16 -5.40
N MET A 61 -3.98 1.91 -4.31
CA MET A 61 -2.73 2.55 -3.91
C MET A 61 -1.71 1.52 -3.43
N TYR A 62 -2.16 0.45 -2.77
CA TYR A 62 -1.32 -0.68 -2.41
C TYR A 62 -0.78 -1.39 -3.65
N ASP A 63 -1.64 -1.76 -4.60
CA ASP A 63 -1.25 -2.44 -5.83
C ASP A 63 -0.24 -1.61 -6.63
N LEU A 64 -0.52 -0.31 -6.77
CA LEU A 64 0.36 0.62 -7.46
C LEU A 64 1.75 0.66 -6.80
N ARG A 65 1.84 0.71 -5.47
CA ARG A 65 3.12 0.74 -4.73
C ARG A 65 3.93 -0.57 -4.83
N HIS A 66 3.31 -1.66 -5.23
CA HIS A 66 3.94 -2.99 -5.33
C HIS A 66 4.24 -3.41 -6.78
N ASN A 67 3.93 -2.55 -7.76
CA ASN A 67 4.23 -2.80 -9.16
C ASN A 67 5.74 -2.73 -9.46
N ASP A 68 6.09 -3.08 -10.70
CA ASP A 68 7.49 -3.17 -11.13
C ASP A 68 8.15 -1.80 -11.21
N GLU A 69 7.41 -0.75 -11.55
CA GLU A 69 7.91 0.63 -11.62
C GLU A 69 8.30 1.18 -10.25
N ALA A 70 7.45 1.00 -9.24
CA ALA A 70 7.75 1.38 -7.86
C ALA A 70 8.97 0.59 -7.34
N ARG A 71 9.03 -0.70 -7.67
CA ARG A 71 10.16 -1.56 -7.30
C ARG A 71 11.46 -1.11 -7.95
N PHE A 72 11.42 -0.75 -9.23
CA PHE A 72 12.57 -0.26 -9.97
C PHE A 72 13.17 0.99 -9.30
N ILE A 73 12.34 1.99 -8.98
CA ILE A 73 12.83 3.21 -8.32
C ILE A 73 13.40 2.92 -6.92
N HIS A 74 12.76 2.02 -6.16
CA HIS A 74 13.13 1.78 -4.76
C HIS A 74 14.27 0.79 -4.56
N LYS A 75 14.52 -0.11 -5.51
CA LYS A 75 15.46 -1.23 -5.34
C LYS A 75 16.64 -1.23 -6.30
N THR A 76 16.61 -0.43 -7.37
CA THR A 76 17.73 -0.35 -8.31
C THR A 76 18.84 0.51 -7.71
N ASP A 77 20.05 -0.01 -7.69
CA ASP A 77 21.22 0.71 -7.18
C ASP A 77 21.69 1.78 -8.17
N ILE A 78 22.25 2.87 -7.63
CA ILE A 78 22.78 3.98 -8.44
C ILE A 78 23.83 3.49 -9.45
N GLU A 79 24.66 2.51 -9.07
CA GLU A 79 25.69 1.97 -9.95
C GLU A 79 25.13 1.16 -11.12
N ASP A 80 23.95 0.56 -10.98
CA ASP A 80 23.28 -0.13 -12.08
C ASP A 80 22.64 0.88 -13.04
N ILE A 81 22.05 1.96 -12.51
CA ILE A 81 21.51 3.06 -13.31
C ILE A 81 22.60 3.69 -14.18
N LYS A 82 23.80 3.92 -13.62
CA LYS A 82 24.94 4.47 -14.38
C LYS A 82 25.41 3.59 -15.55
N LYS A 83 25.12 2.29 -15.51
CA LYS A 83 25.50 1.34 -16.57
C LYS A 83 24.39 1.12 -17.60
N MET A 84 23.21 1.68 -17.39
CA MET A 84 22.09 1.54 -18.32
C MET A 84 22.40 2.17 -19.67
N SER A 85 21.88 1.58 -20.73
CA SER A 85 21.86 2.23 -22.03
C SER A 85 20.87 3.41 -22.04
N GLU A 86 21.11 4.40 -22.89
CA GLU A 86 20.18 5.53 -23.05
C GLU A 86 18.77 5.09 -23.47
N GLU A 87 18.66 4.02 -24.27
CA GLU A 87 17.37 3.48 -24.71
C GLU A 87 16.61 2.82 -23.54
N ASP A 88 17.30 2.11 -22.65
CA ASP A 88 16.69 1.53 -21.45
C ASP A 88 16.32 2.62 -20.43
N ALA A 89 17.16 3.64 -20.29
CA ALA A 89 16.89 4.81 -19.43
C ALA A 89 15.63 5.56 -19.90
N LYS A 90 15.48 5.75 -21.22
CA LYS A 90 14.28 6.36 -21.82
C LYS A 90 13.02 5.56 -21.53
N LYS A 91 13.07 4.23 -21.63
CA LYS A 91 11.93 3.34 -21.29
C LYS A 91 11.60 3.42 -19.81
N ALA A 92 12.62 3.34 -18.94
CA ALA A 92 12.44 3.47 -17.50
C ALA A 92 11.78 4.81 -17.13
N LEU A 93 12.25 5.92 -17.72
CA LEU A 93 11.68 7.24 -17.49
C LEU A 93 10.21 7.33 -17.93
N ALA A 94 9.86 6.74 -19.08
CA ALA A 94 8.46 6.68 -19.54
C ALA A 94 7.57 5.90 -18.56
N ASN A 95 8.06 4.78 -18.01
CA ASN A 95 7.33 3.98 -17.03
C ASN A 95 7.17 4.72 -15.69
N ILE A 96 8.21 5.44 -15.24
CA ILE A 96 8.13 6.30 -14.05
C ILE A 96 7.05 7.36 -14.23
N LYS A 97 7.02 8.02 -15.39
CA LYS A 97 6.00 9.03 -15.70
C LYS A 97 4.59 8.45 -15.65
N LYS A 98 4.38 7.27 -16.24
CA LYS A 98 3.08 6.58 -16.21
C LYS A 98 2.66 6.24 -14.77
N TYR A 99 3.58 5.77 -13.94
CA TYR A 99 3.32 5.51 -12.52
C TYR A 99 2.89 6.78 -11.78
N GLU A 100 3.55 7.91 -12.01
CA GLU A 100 3.20 9.19 -11.38
C GLU A 100 1.82 9.70 -11.81
N GLU A 101 1.50 9.57 -13.10
CA GLU A 101 0.18 9.92 -13.66
C GLU A 101 -0.94 9.07 -13.03
N GLU A 102 -0.72 7.76 -12.91
CA GLU A 102 -1.68 6.83 -12.28
C GLU A 102 -1.84 7.12 -10.78
N TYR A 103 -0.73 7.36 -10.08
CA TYR A 103 -0.73 7.76 -8.68
C TYR A 103 -1.58 9.01 -8.44
N PHE A 104 -1.37 10.05 -9.26
CA PHE A 104 -2.13 11.28 -9.19
C PHE A 104 -3.61 11.06 -9.51
N SER A 105 -3.91 10.29 -10.56
CA SER A 105 -5.28 9.98 -10.99
C SER A 105 -6.09 9.28 -9.90
N ILE A 106 -5.51 8.25 -9.26
CA ILE A 106 -6.16 7.52 -8.15
C ILE A 106 -6.45 8.46 -6.98
N ARG A 107 -5.49 9.31 -6.59
CA ARG A 107 -5.69 10.29 -5.50
C ARG A 107 -6.74 11.33 -5.83
N LYS A 108 -6.72 11.86 -7.06
CA LYS A 108 -7.70 12.84 -7.53
C LYS A 108 -9.11 12.25 -7.46
N LYS A 109 -9.31 11.07 -8.04
CA LYS A 109 -10.60 10.37 -8.02
C LYS A 109 -11.09 10.12 -6.60
N PHE A 110 -10.22 9.65 -5.71
CA PHE A 110 -10.58 9.44 -4.31
C PHE A 110 -11.04 10.74 -3.63
N ASN A 111 -10.34 11.86 -3.85
CA ASN A 111 -10.75 13.14 -3.26
C ASN A 111 -12.13 13.57 -3.77
N GLU A 112 -12.37 13.47 -5.08
CA GLU A 112 -13.67 13.80 -5.69
C GLU A 112 -14.80 12.91 -5.17
N ASP A 113 -14.54 11.61 -5.01
CA ASP A 113 -15.54 10.65 -4.50
C ASP A 113 -15.77 10.85 -2.98
N ALA A 114 -14.73 11.17 -2.20
CA ALA A 114 -14.85 11.47 -0.78
C ALA A 114 -15.57 12.81 -0.52
N GLN A 115 -15.40 13.83 -1.38
CA GLN A 115 -16.08 15.12 -1.27
C GLN A 115 -17.60 15.04 -1.40
N LYS A 116 -18.11 13.99 -2.03
CA LYS A 116 -19.55 13.71 -2.13
C LYS A 116 -20.14 13.18 -0.81
N ILE A 117 -19.29 12.77 0.14
CA ILE A 117 -19.68 12.08 1.37
C ILE A 117 -19.27 12.89 2.61
N LEU A 118 -18.05 13.43 2.60
CA LEU A 118 -17.42 14.10 3.73
C LEU A 118 -17.17 15.58 3.45
N SER A 119 -17.16 16.39 4.50
CA SER A 119 -16.71 17.77 4.40
C SER A 119 -15.22 17.85 4.05
N ASN A 120 -14.82 18.93 3.38
CA ASN A 120 -13.40 19.19 3.06
C ASN A 120 -12.49 19.13 4.30
N LYS A 121 -12.97 19.61 5.47
CA LYS A 121 -12.23 19.53 6.73
C LYS A 121 -11.95 18.09 7.14
N LYS A 122 -12.94 17.19 7.05
CA LYS A 122 -12.77 15.76 7.35
C LYS A 122 -11.80 15.08 6.36
N ILE A 123 -11.81 15.48 5.09
CA ILE A 123 -10.88 14.94 4.09
C ILE A 123 -9.44 15.37 4.37
N ILE A 124 -9.21 16.62 4.80
CA ILE A 124 -7.87 17.07 5.22
C ILE A 124 -7.44 16.35 6.50
N LEU A 125 -8.35 16.16 7.45
CA LEU A 125 -8.09 15.39 8.68
C LEU A 125 -7.70 13.94 8.37
N LEU A 126 -8.40 13.28 7.44
CA LEU A 126 -8.06 11.95 6.94
C LEU A 126 -6.61 11.89 6.46
N LYS A 127 -6.22 12.82 5.58
CA LYS A 127 -4.85 12.86 5.04
C LYS A 127 -3.81 13.00 6.14
N LYS A 128 -4.09 13.84 7.15
CA LYS A 128 -3.19 14.00 8.30
C LYS A 128 -3.09 12.73 9.13
N ALA A 129 -4.21 12.06 9.39
CA ALA A 129 -4.24 10.81 10.15
C ALA A 129 -3.52 9.66 9.41
N GLU A 130 -3.66 9.57 8.08
CA GLU A 130 -2.90 8.62 7.26
C GLU A 130 -1.39 8.87 7.35
N ASP A 131 -0.96 10.12 7.23
CA ASP A 131 0.45 10.51 7.35
C ASP A 131 1.02 10.16 8.74
N ASP A 132 0.27 10.43 9.80
CA ASP A 132 0.68 10.11 11.18
C ASP A 132 0.78 8.62 11.42
N PHE A 133 -0.18 7.84 10.89
CA PHE A 133 -0.13 6.39 10.93
C PHE A 133 1.12 5.86 10.24
N ASN A 134 1.37 6.30 9.00
CA ASN A 134 2.54 5.86 8.22
C ASN A 134 3.85 6.21 8.93
N ARG A 135 3.95 7.41 9.53
CA ARG A 135 5.13 7.81 10.33
C ARG A 135 5.31 6.95 11.57
N LYS A 136 4.24 6.66 12.31
CA LYS A 136 4.27 5.79 13.50
C LYS A 136 4.70 4.37 13.12
N LEU A 137 4.14 3.83 12.03
CA LEU A 137 4.48 2.51 11.51
C LEU A 137 5.97 2.43 11.15
N LEU A 138 6.49 3.39 10.39
CA LEU A 138 7.92 3.46 10.04
C LEU A 138 8.84 3.54 11.27
N LYS A 139 8.46 4.32 12.29
CA LYS A 139 9.22 4.38 13.55
C LYS A 139 9.25 3.03 14.27
N GLN A 140 8.15 2.28 14.28
CA GLN A 140 8.10 0.95 14.90
C GLN A 140 8.94 -0.07 14.13
N TYR A 141 8.90 -0.06 12.80
CA TYR A 141 9.76 -0.92 11.98
C TYR A 141 11.25 -0.66 12.23
N LYS A 142 11.65 0.61 12.35
CA LYS A 142 13.05 0.97 12.65
C LYS A 142 13.52 0.55 14.05
N LYS A 143 12.62 0.45 15.03
CA LYS A 143 12.94 0.00 16.40
C LYS A 143 13.04 -1.53 16.54
N LYS A 144 12.48 -2.28 15.58
CA LYS A 144 12.52 -3.75 15.56
C LYS A 144 13.70 -4.31 14.76
N LYS A 145 14.41 -3.48 14.00
CA LYS A 145 15.74 -3.78 13.46
C LYS A 145 16.79 -3.49 14.50
#